data_AF-A0A0K2RIG4-F1
#
_entry.id   AF-A0A0K2RIG4-F1
#
_cell.length_a   1.000
_cell.length_b   1.000
_cell.length_c   1.000
_cell.angle_alpha   90.00
_cell.angle_beta   90.00
_cell.angle_gamma   90.00
#
_symmetry.space_group_name_H-M   'P 1'
#
loop_
_entity.id
_entity.type
_entity.pdbx_description
1 polymer ?
#
loop_
_entity_poly.entity_id
_entity_poly.type
_entity_poly.pdbx_seq_one_letter_code
_entity_poly.pdbx_strand_id
1 'polypeptide(L)'
;MFVRAPDPADLHVGVQRAGDKAPTPKLEDGLYAASAQRMLTVINHVPETVTTLMIFSHMPGVQDLAMHLASRDSDHDAYMDAATRYPTSAMTVMELEKPWAELDGQDARLTHFAVPRPKK
;
A
#
# COMPACT_ATOMS: atom_id res chain seq x y z
N MET A 1 2.59 -0.52 -3.46
CA MET A 1 1.87 -0.67 -2.18
C MET A 1 0.39 -0.44 -2.42
N PHE A 2 -0.47 -1.33 -1.93
CA PHE A 2 -1.92 -1.25 -2.02
C PHE A 2 -2.49 -1.13 -0.61
N VAL A 3 -3.27 -0.09 -0.35
CA VAL A 3 -3.81 0.20 0.97
C VAL A 3 -5.33 0.34 0.85
N ARG A 4 -6.06 -0.43 1.66
CA ARG A 4 -7.52 -0.42 1.72
C ARG A 4 -7.98 0.16 3.05
N ALA A 5 -8.80 1.20 3.01
CA ALA A 5 -9.57 1.67 4.18
C ALA A 5 -10.81 0.78 4.36
N PRO A 6 -11.40 0.66 5.57
CA PRO A 6 -12.52 -0.25 5.76
C PRO A 6 -13.75 0.22 5.00
N ASP A 7 -14.41 -0.71 4.32
CA ASP A 7 -15.84 -0.68 4.01
C ASP A 7 -16.44 -1.90 4.74
N PRO A 8 -17.52 -1.77 5.53
CA PRO A 8 -18.13 -2.88 6.28
C PRO A 8 -18.70 -4.03 5.42
N ALA A 9 -18.64 -3.95 4.10
CA ALA A 9 -19.02 -5.04 3.20
C ALA A 9 -17.89 -5.44 2.24
N ASP A 10 -17.73 -6.75 2.05
CA ASP A 10 -16.92 -7.45 1.05
C ASP A 10 -15.39 -7.50 1.22
N LEU A 11 -14.91 -8.69 1.61
CA LEU A 11 -13.52 -9.12 1.50
C LEU A 11 -13.35 -9.98 0.23
N HIS A 12 -13.04 -9.34 -0.91
CA HIS A 12 -12.62 -10.03 -2.14
C HIS A 12 -11.19 -9.60 -2.50
N VAL A 13 -10.19 -10.42 -2.16
CA VAL A 13 -8.84 -10.28 -2.71
C VAL A 13 -8.86 -10.80 -4.15
N GLY A 14 -9.13 -9.90 -5.09
CA GLY A 14 -8.98 -10.14 -6.52
C GLY A 14 -7.93 -9.19 -7.09
N VAL A 15 -6.82 -9.71 -7.62
CA VAL A 15 -5.99 -8.94 -8.56
C VAL A 15 -6.82 -8.77 -9.83
N GLN A 16 -7.66 -7.74 -9.85
CA GLN A 16 -8.44 -7.37 -11.01
C GLN A 16 -7.52 -6.63 -11.99
N ARG A 17 -7.53 -7.04 -13.26
CA ARG A 17 -6.98 -6.23 -14.34
C ARG A 17 -7.82 -4.95 -14.39
N ALA A 18 -7.23 -3.84 -14.02
CA ALA A 18 -7.81 -2.53 -14.24
C ALA A 18 -7.79 -2.28 -15.76
N GLY A 19 -8.82 -2.76 -16.47
CA GLY A 19 -9.08 -2.41 -17.86
C GLY A 19 -9.63 -0.99 -17.94
N ASP A 20 -10.54 -0.71 -18.87
CA ASP A 20 -11.13 0.63 -19.10
C ASP A 20 -11.89 1.24 -17.88
N LYS A 21 -11.96 0.51 -16.75
CA LYS A 21 -12.52 0.95 -15.46
C LYS A 21 -11.46 1.37 -14.45
N ALA A 22 -10.18 1.40 -14.84
CA ALA A 22 -9.10 1.85 -13.97
C ALA A 22 -9.30 3.32 -13.59
N PRO A 23 -9.18 3.71 -12.31
CA PRO A 23 -9.17 5.11 -11.95
C PRO A 23 -8.02 5.83 -12.65
N THR A 24 -8.25 7.08 -13.08
CA THR A 24 -7.20 7.90 -13.69
C THR A 24 -6.07 8.08 -12.68
N PRO A 25 -4.83 7.67 -13.00
CA PRO A 25 -3.71 7.83 -12.09
C PRO A 25 -3.43 9.32 -11.89
N LYS A 26 -3.29 9.73 -10.63
CA LYS A 26 -2.73 11.04 -10.30
C LYS A 26 -1.21 10.91 -10.24
N LEU A 27 -0.53 11.72 -11.02
CA LEU A 27 0.92 11.86 -10.93
C LEU A 27 1.20 12.83 -9.78
N GLU A 28 1.86 12.32 -8.75
CA GLU A 28 2.29 13.11 -7.59
C GLU A 28 3.81 13.18 -7.59
N ASP A 29 4.36 14.33 -7.96
CA ASP A 29 5.82 14.56 -8.01
C ASP A 29 6.48 14.27 -6.65
N GLY A 30 5.74 14.48 -5.56
CA GLY A 30 6.16 14.19 -4.20
C GLY A 30 6.38 12.71 -3.88
N LEU A 31 6.10 11.78 -4.80
CA LEU A 31 6.37 10.35 -4.67
C LEU A 31 7.66 9.91 -5.38
N TYR A 32 8.23 10.74 -6.27
CA TYR A 32 9.48 10.40 -6.94
C TYR A 32 10.66 10.48 -5.97
N ALA A 33 11.39 9.37 -5.81
CA ALA A 33 12.50 9.24 -4.85
C ALA A 33 12.15 9.71 -3.41
N ALA A 34 10.88 9.58 -3.03
CA ALA A 34 10.36 10.08 -1.77
C ALA A 34 10.77 9.19 -0.58
N SER A 35 11.01 9.80 0.58
CA SER A 35 11.11 9.07 1.84
C SER A 35 9.76 8.53 2.28
N ALA A 36 9.76 7.54 3.18
CA ALA A 36 8.53 7.01 3.79
C ALA A 36 7.65 8.12 4.39
N GLN A 37 8.25 9.06 5.12
CA GLN A 37 7.55 10.20 5.72
C GLN A 37 6.93 11.12 4.66
N ARG A 38 7.64 11.38 3.56
CA ARG A 38 7.10 12.22 2.48
C ARG A 38 5.92 11.55 1.81
N MET A 39 5.99 10.24 1.57
CA MET A 39 4.88 9.46 1.03
C MET A 39 3.69 9.40 1.98
N LEU A 40 3.94 9.19 3.28
CA LEU A 40 2.89 9.25 4.31
C LEU A 40 2.20 10.62 4.31
N THR A 41 2.97 11.71 4.19
CA THR A 41 2.39 13.06 4.07
C THR A 41 1.45 13.16 2.85
N VAL A 42 1.81 12.56 1.71
CA VAL A 42 0.92 12.53 0.53
C VAL A 42 -0.32 11.68 0.81
N ILE A 43 -0.16 10.51 1.43
CA ILE A 43 -1.28 9.63 1.82
C ILE A 43 -2.26 10.37 2.73
N ASN A 44 -1.77 11.12 3.71
CA ASN A 44 -2.61 11.82 4.68
C ASN A 44 -3.46 12.95 4.06
N HIS A 45 -3.19 13.35 2.81
CA HIS A 45 -3.99 14.31 2.06
C HIS A 45 -4.97 13.65 1.07
N VAL A 46 -5.03 12.32 1.04
CA VAL A 46 -6.01 11.60 0.23
C VAL A 46 -7.41 11.86 0.78
N PRO A 47 -8.38 12.28 -0.05
CA PRO A 47 -9.75 12.50 0.42
C PRO A 47 -10.37 11.22 0.98
N GLU A 48 -11.11 11.33 2.08
CA GLU A 48 -11.81 10.18 2.72
C GLU A 48 -12.83 9.48 1.80
N THR A 49 -13.24 10.10 0.69
CA THR A 49 -14.07 9.44 -0.33
C THR A 49 -13.31 8.35 -1.10
N VAL A 50 -11.98 8.29 -0.98
CA VAL A 50 -11.14 7.24 -1.57
C VAL A 50 -11.06 6.09 -0.59
N THR A 51 -11.68 4.96 -0.90
CA THR A 51 -11.66 3.76 -0.04
C THR A 51 -10.46 2.85 -0.30
N THR A 52 -9.76 3.04 -1.41
CA THR A 52 -8.63 2.22 -1.83
C THR A 52 -7.59 3.05 -2.56
N LEU A 53 -6.34 2.95 -2.12
CA LEU A 53 -5.21 3.67 -2.67
C LEU A 53 -4.13 2.69 -3.15
N MET A 54 -3.71 2.85 -4.40
CA MET A 54 -2.55 2.12 -4.94
C MET A 54 -1.43 3.11 -5.24
N ILE A 55 -0.26 2.86 -4.64
CA ILE A 55 0.93 3.69 -4.78
C ILE A 55 2.00 2.90 -5.52
N PHE A 56 2.49 3.52 -6.60
CA PHE A 56 3.71 3.12 -7.30
C PHE A 56 4.84 4.05 -6.84
N SER A 57 5.89 3.48 -6.25
CA SER A 57 7.02 4.25 -5.74
C SER A 57 8.31 3.43 -5.83
N HIS A 58 9.44 4.09 -5.60
CA HIS A 58 10.77 3.54 -5.72
C HIS A 58 11.28 2.96 -4.39
N MET A 59 12.20 2.01 -4.53
CA MET A 59 13.02 1.52 -3.43
C MET A 59 14.09 2.56 -3.05
N PRO A 60 14.50 2.65 -1.76
CA PRO A 60 14.01 1.86 -0.63
C PRO A 60 12.69 2.38 -0.03
N GLY A 61 12.30 3.63 -0.35
CA GLY A 61 11.22 4.32 0.35
C GLY A 61 9.90 3.57 0.42
N VAL A 62 9.51 2.83 -0.63
CA VAL A 62 8.26 2.05 -0.63
C VAL A 62 8.29 0.89 0.37
N GLN A 63 9.44 0.25 0.57
CA GLN A 63 9.62 -0.77 1.61
C GLN A 63 9.59 -0.11 2.99
N ASP A 64 10.32 1.00 3.17
CA ASP A 64 10.37 1.74 4.42
C ASP A 64 8.96 2.19 4.86
N LEU A 65 8.15 2.69 3.92
CA LEU A 65 6.76 3.06 4.18
C LEU A 65 5.90 1.87 4.60
N ALA A 66 6.02 0.74 3.90
CA ALA A 66 5.29 -0.47 4.24
C ALA A 66 5.65 -0.97 5.65
N MET A 67 6.93 -0.94 6.01
CA MET A 67 7.39 -1.33 7.35
C MET A 67 7.00 -0.33 8.43
N HIS A 68 7.01 0.96 8.12
CA HIS A 68 6.59 2.01 9.04
C HIS A 68 5.10 1.92 9.37
N LEU A 69 4.26 1.60 8.38
CA LEU A 69 2.81 1.48 8.56
C LEU A 69 2.37 0.12 9.12
N ALA A 70 3.18 -0.93 9.00
CA ALA A 70 2.80 -2.27 9.43
C ALA A 70 2.53 -2.33 10.94
N SER A 71 1.30 -2.68 11.30
CA SER A 71 0.87 -2.87 12.69
C SER A 71 1.30 -4.22 13.23
N ARG A 72 1.17 -4.40 14.55
CA ARG A 72 1.46 -5.66 15.25
C ARG A 72 0.53 -6.81 14.85
N ASP A 73 -0.63 -6.50 14.28
CA ASP A 73 -1.63 -7.48 13.85
C ASP A 73 -1.41 -7.96 12.41
N SER A 74 -0.33 -7.53 11.78
CA SER A 74 0.08 -7.94 10.44
C SER A 74 0.30 -9.45 10.33
N ASP A 75 0.02 -10.00 9.14
CA ASP A 75 0.37 -11.37 8.81
C ASP A 75 1.89 -11.56 8.88
N HIS A 76 2.32 -12.56 9.65
CA HIS A 76 3.73 -12.76 9.97
C HIS A 76 4.56 -13.08 8.72
N ASP A 77 4.10 -14.02 7.89
CA ASP A 77 4.85 -14.46 6.73
C ASP A 77 4.95 -13.35 5.68
N ALA A 78 3.85 -12.65 5.43
CA ALA A 78 3.83 -11.51 4.51
C ALA A 78 4.71 -10.35 4.99
N TYR A 79 4.71 -10.07 6.30
CA TYR A 79 5.61 -9.07 6.89
C TYR A 79 7.07 -9.46 6.73
N MET A 80 7.43 -10.71 7.09
CA MET A 80 8.80 -11.20 7.01
C MET A 80 9.31 -11.19 5.57
N ASP A 81 8.47 -11.59 4.60
CA ASP A 81 8.81 -11.53 3.18
C ASP A 81 9.07 -10.08 2.72
N ALA A 82 8.16 -9.15 3.03
CA ALA A 82 8.30 -7.74 2.66
C ALA A 82 9.52 -7.07 3.32
N ALA A 83 9.84 -7.43 4.57
CA ALA A 83 11.02 -6.93 5.28
C ALA A 83 12.32 -7.49 4.70
N THR A 84 12.32 -8.74 4.25
CA THR A 84 13.55 -9.43 3.80
C THR A 84 13.85 -9.14 2.34
N ARG A 85 12.83 -9.04 1.47
CA ARG A 85 13.01 -8.88 0.02
C ARG A 85 11.92 -7.98 -0.56
N TYR A 86 12.33 -6.92 -1.26
CA TYR A 86 11.40 -6.03 -1.97
C TYR A 86 11.86 -5.79 -3.42
N PRO A 87 11.87 -6.85 -4.26
CA PRO A 87 12.33 -6.74 -5.65
C PRO A 87 11.39 -5.88 -6.49
N THR A 88 11.82 -5.55 -7.72
CA THR A 88 10.97 -4.84 -8.69
C THR A 88 9.61 -5.53 -8.84
N SER A 89 8.56 -4.72 -8.92
CA SER A 89 7.16 -5.15 -8.99
C SER A 89 6.61 -5.80 -7.71
N ALA A 90 7.36 -5.84 -6.61
CA ALA A 90 6.82 -6.24 -5.32
C ALA A 90 5.64 -5.36 -4.89
N MET A 91 4.64 -5.99 -4.28
CA MET A 91 3.41 -5.37 -3.84
C MET A 91 3.07 -5.84 -2.42
N THR A 92 3.00 -4.88 -1.52
CA THR A 92 2.40 -5.06 -0.19
C THR A 92 0.94 -4.66 -0.22
N VAL A 93 0.06 -5.48 0.36
CA VAL A 93 -1.36 -5.20 0.59
C VAL A 93 -1.57 -4.95 2.06
N MET A 94 -2.19 -3.82 2.41
CA MET A 94 -2.43 -3.41 3.78
C MET A 94 -3.88 -2.95 3.98
N GLU A 95 -4.42 -3.21 5.16
CA GLU A 95 -5.76 -2.79 5.59
C GLU A 95 -5.63 -1.80 6.75
N LEU A 96 -6.41 -0.73 6.70
CA LEU A 96 -6.43 0.33 7.70
C LEU A 96 -7.75 0.30 8.45
N GLU A 97 -7.77 0.80 9.69
CA GLU A 97 -9.01 1.11 10.43
C GLU A 97 -9.19 2.62 10.67
N LYS A 98 -8.16 3.42 10.37
CA LYS A 98 -8.13 4.86 10.56
C LYS A 98 -8.36 5.63 9.25
N PRO A 99 -8.91 6.86 9.33
CA PRO A 99 -8.90 7.82 8.22
C PRO A 99 -7.48 8.05 7.68
N TRP A 100 -7.35 8.42 6.40
CA TRP A 100 -6.04 8.65 5.79
C TRP A 100 -5.26 9.75 6.52
N ALA A 101 -5.95 10.80 6.94
CA ALA A 101 -5.34 11.95 7.62
C ALA A 101 -4.73 11.62 8.99
N GLU A 102 -5.10 10.49 9.59
CA GLU A 102 -4.71 10.09 10.95
C GLU A 102 -3.57 9.07 11.00
N LEU A 103 -3.01 8.69 9.83
CA LEU A 103 -1.92 7.72 9.78
C LEU A 103 -0.59 8.34 10.23
N ASP A 104 0.07 7.71 11.20
CA ASP A 104 1.35 8.13 11.78
C ASP A 104 2.34 6.99 12.05
N GLY A 105 1.92 5.73 11.87
CA GLY A 105 2.78 4.55 11.91
C GLY A 105 2.14 3.38 12.66
N GLN A 106 2.46 2.16 12.24
CA GLN A 106 1.88 0.92 12.80
C GLN A 106 0.34 0.88 12.77
N ASP A 107 -0.29 1.59 11.83
CA ASP A 107 -1.74 1.75 11.70
C ASP A 107 -2.39 0.80 10.71
N ALA A 108 -1.57 0.07 9.94
CA ALA A 108 -2.03 -0.72 8.81
C ALA A 108 -1.65 -2.18 9.00
N ARG A 109 -2.65 -3.06 8.98
CA ARG A 109 -2.43 -4.50 9.01
C ARG A 109 -1.92 -4.95 7.65
N LEU A 110 -0.67 -5.40 7.58
CA LEU A 110 -0.12 -6.00 6.36
C LEU A 110 -0.73 -7.38 6.18
N THR A 111 -1.50 -7.59 5.12
CA THR A 111 -2.24 -8.85 4.91
C THR A 111 -1.59 -9.74 3.87
N HIS A 112 -0.94 -9.16 2.85
CA HIS A 112 -0.30 -9.92 1.78
C HIS A 112 0.96 -9.24 1.27
N PHE A 113 1.91 -10.06 0.81
CA PHE A 113 3.04 -9.65 0.01
C PHE A 113 3.11 -10.49 -1.26
N ALA A 114 3.24 -9.84 -2.41
CA ALA A 114 3.25 -10.50 -3.70
C ALA A 114 4.35 -9.94 -4.60
N VAL A 115 5.01 -10.82 -5.35
CA VAL A 115 5.90 -10.45 -6.46
C VAL A 115 5.32 -11.09 -7.72
N PRO A 116 4.58 -10.32 -8.55
CA PRO A 116 4.03 -10.82 -9.79
C PRO A 116 5.16 -11.34 -10.67
N ARG A 117 5.07 -12.62 -11.05
CA ARG A 117 5.95 -13.23 -12.03
C ARG A 117 5.20 -13.30 -13.36
N PRO A 118 5.85 -13.00 -14.49
CA PRO A 118 5.23 -13.23 -15.79
C PRO A 118 4.81 -14.70 -15.88
N LYS A 119 3.56 -14.94 -16.28
CA LYS A 119 3.14 -16.29 -16.64
C LYS A 119 3.95 -16.68 -17.89
N LYS A 120 4.63 -17.83 -17.81
CA LYS A 120 5.25 -18.45 -18.99
C LYS A 120 4.16 -18.90 -19.96
#